data_AF-A0A5P8E824-F1
#
_entry.id   AF-A0A5P8E824-F1
#
_cell.length_a   1.000
_cell.length_b   1.000
_cell.length_c   1.000
_cell.angle_alpha   90.00
_cell.angle_beta   90.00
_cell.angle_gamma   90.00
#
_symmetry.space_group_name_H-M   'P 1'
#
loop_
_entity.id
_entity.type
_entity.pdbx_description
1 polymer ?
#
loop_
_entity_poly.entity_id
_entity_poly.type
_entity_poly.pdbx_seq_one_letter_code
_entity_poly.pdbx_strand_id
1 'polypeptide(L)'
;MNKTLYLLAICFISIQFAAAQTPLQHAIAGKWTRTLVTTDEQSGTNETQRSVRKFVPDGTLAETVVYEEEVRDNNDEIVVFSFLSSIEGKWAINGNDILIVYNCKTLKVEHLGTSFPEHDDAVQGSLRRAFEKRNKVQIKNYLSTIRNVLKGYYKHNSGSALRDVEIHGNTMTATMGKEIVAFSRELQ
;
A
#
# COMPACT_ATOMS: atom_id res chain seq x y z
N MET A 1 38.79 31.52 17.40
CA MET A 1 37.43 31.18 16.91
C MET A 1 37.58 30.33 15.66
N ASN A 2 37.57 29.00 15.82
CA ASN A 2 37.74 28.04 14.73
C ASN A 2 36.37 27.61 14.19
N LYS A 3 36.01 28.08 12.99
CA LYS A 3 34.83 27.62 12.23
C LYS A 3 35.28 27.01 10.91
N THR A 4 36.07 25.93 10.96
CA THR A 4 36.50 25.22 9.74
C THR A 4 36.74 23.74 9.98
N LEU A 5 35.85 23.04 10.71
CA LEU A 5 36.00 21.60 10.92
C LEU A 5 34.69 20.78 10.92
N TYR A 6 33.62 21.31 10.32
CA TYR A 6 32.33 20.57 10.22
C TYR A 6 31.86 20.29 8.78
N LEU A 7 32.67 20.60 7.76
CA LEU A 7 32.29 20.35 6.37
C LEU A 7 32.89 19.06 5.75
N LEU A 8 33.69 18.31 6.52
CA LEU A 8 34.32 17.07 6.04
C LEU A 8 33.63 15.78 6.53
N ALA A 9 32.59 15.89 7.36
CA ALA A 9 31.86 14.72 7.88
C ALA A 9 30.59 14.34 7.08
N ILE A 10 30.20 15.13 6.07
CA ILE A 10 28.96 14.88 5.30
C ILE A 10 29.24 14.29 3.89
N CYS A 11 30.51 14.22 3.46
CA CYS A 11 30.88 13.75 2.13
C CYS A 11 31.49 12.33 2.07
N PHE A 12 31.38 11.51 3.12
CA PHE A 12 31.94 10.15 3.15
C PHE A 12 30.93 9.03 3.44
N ILE A 13 29.63 9.23 3.12
CA ILE A 13 28.70 8.12 2.89
C ILE A 13 28.36 8.05 1.38
N SER A 14 29.39 8.17 0.55
CA SER A 14 29.44 7.46 -0.72
C SER A 14 30.35 6.25 -0.52
N ILE A 15 30.00 5.41 0.48
CA ILE A 15 30.53 4.06 0.56
C ILE A 15 29.78 3.28 -0.52
N GLN A 16 30.55 2.80 -1.48
CA GLN A 16 30.11 1.78 -2.42
C GLN A 16 29.57 0.59 -1.62
N PHE A 17 28.25 0.52 -1.45
CA PHE A 17 27.61 -0.68 -0.97
C PHE A 17 27.52 -1.68 -2.13
N ALA A 18 28.64 -2.35 -2.40
CA ALA A 18 28.54 -3.78 -2.65
C ALA A 18 28.37 -4.45 -1.28
N ALA A 19 27.23 -4.17 -0.61
CA ALA A 19 26.90 -4.82 0.64
C ALA A 19 26.67 -6.29 0.31
N ALA A 20 27.44 -7.18 0.94
CA ALA A 20 27.08 -8.59 0.98
C ALA A 20 25.65 -8.66 1.53
N GLN A 21 24.69 -9.03 0.68
CA GLN A 21 23.30 -9.10 1.08
C GLN A 21 23.18 -10.15 2.17
N THR A 22 22.56 -9.80 3.29
CA THR A 22 22.36 -10.78 4.36
C THR A 22 21.40 -11.87 3.89
N PRO A 23 21.48 -13.11 4.41
CA PRO A 23 20.50 -14.17 4.08
C PRO A 23 19.06 -13.70 4.26
N LEU A 24 18.80 -12.85 5.26
CA LEU A 24 17.50 -12.24 5.50
C LEU A 24 17.11 -11.23 4.40
N GLN A 25 18.04 -10.43 3.88
CA GLN A 25 17.78 -9.52 2.76
C GLN A 25 17.39 -10.26 1.48
N HIS A 26 18.06 -11.36 1.17
CA HIS A 26 17.64 -12.26 0.08
C HIS A 26 16.28 -12.90 0.35
N ALA A 27 16.03 -13.34 1.58
CA ALA A 27 14.75 -13.94 1.95
C ALA A 27 13.60 -12.93 1.87
N ILE A 28 13.81 -11.65 2.18
CA ILE A 28 12.79 -10.60 2.09
C ILE A 28 12.57 -10.15 0.65
N ALA A 29 13.60 -10.13 -0.18
CA ALA A 29 13.48 -9.71 -1.56
C ALA A 29 12.42 -10.52 -2.32
N GLY A 30 11.53 -9.82 -3.03
CA GLY A 30 10.40 -10.44 -3.73
C GLY A 30 9.11 -9.65 -3.63
N LYS A 31 8.04 -10.25 -4.17
CA LYS A 31 6.68 -9.71 -4.17
C LYS A 31 5.85 -10.41 -3.10
N TRP A 32 5.31 -9.62 -2.18
CA TRP A 32 4.58 -10.07 -1.00
C TRP A 32 3.20 -9.43 -0.97
N THR A 33 2.17 -10.25 -0.75
CA THR A 33 0.77 -9.84 -0.80
C THR A 33 0.13 -10.02 0.56
N ARG A 34 -0.59 -9.00 1.02
CA ARG A 34 -1.44 -9.05 2.22
C ARG A 34 -2.86 -8.69 1.81
N THR A 35 -3.80 -9.50 2.23
CA THR A 35 -5.23 -9.21 2.14
C THR A 35 -5.76 -8.96 3.55
N LEU A 36 -6.44 -7.84 3.73
CA LEU A 36 -7.19 -7.48 4.93
C LEU A 36 -8.65 -7.35 4.51
N VAL A 37 -9.54 -7.99 5.27
CA VAL A 37 -10.98 -7.83 5.15
C VAL A 37 -11.45 -7.26 6.48
N THR A 38 -12.11 -6.11 6.43
CA THR A 38 -12.68 -5.44 7.59
C THR A 38 -14.19 -5.36 7.40
N THR A 39 -14.92 -5.79 8.42
CA THR A 39 -16.39 -5.73 8.44
C THR A 39 -16.80 -4.75 9.52
N ASP A 40 -17.55 -3.72 9.15
CA ASP A 40 -18.21 -2.85 10.12
C ASP A 40 -19.60 -3.41 10.42
N GLU A 41 -19.75 -4.01 11.61
CA GLU A 41 -21.01 -4.59 12.07
C GLU A 41 -22.15 -3.56 12.23
N GLN A 42 -21.83 -2.27 12.41
CA GLN A 42 -22.85 -1.23 12.61
C GLN A 42 -23.44 -0.73 11.29
N SER A 43 -22.61 -0.58 10.25
CA SER A 43 -23.04 -0.13 8.93
C SER A 43 -23.35 -1.30 7.98
N GLY A 44 -22.92 -2.52 8.32
CA GLY A 44 -23.03 -3.69 7.46
C GLY A 44 -22.16 -3.60 6.20
N THR A 45 -21.13 -2.74 6.21
CA THR A 45 -20.22 -2.54 5.07
C THR A 45 -18.97 -3.41 5.23
N ASN A 46 -18.52 -3.99 4.11
CA ASN A 46 -17.25 -4.69 4.04
C ASN A 46 -16.23 -3.84 3.28
N GLU A 47 -15.05 -3.66 3.87
CA GLU A 47 -13.88 -3.11 3.19
C GLU A 47 -12.89 -4.24 2.93
N THR A 48 -12.56 -4.46 1.66
CA THR A 48 -11.48 -5.37 1.27
C THR A 48 -10.28 -4.56 0.81
N GLN A 49 -9.16 -4.75 1.49
CA GLN A 49 -7.89 -4.14 1.16
C GLN A 49 -6.88 -5.21 0.76
N ARG A 50 -6.38 -5.13 -0.48
CA ARG A 50 -5.30 -6.00 -0.96
C ARG A 50 -4.06 -5.18 -1.25
N SER A 51 -3.01 -5.38 -0.46
CA SER A 51 -1.72 -4.72 -0.60
C SER A 51 -0.67 -5.67 -1.16
N VAL A 52 0.17 -5.16 -2.05
CA VAL A 52 1.29 -5.86 -2.66
C VAL A 52 2.54 -5.03 -2.48
N ARG A 53 3.55 -5.58 -1.81
CA ARG A 53 4.85 -4.97 -1.57
C ARG A 53 5.93 -5.70 -2.34
N LYS A 54 6.69 -4.96 -3.13
CA LYS A 54 7.87 -5.46 -3.83
C LYS A 54 9.12 -4.89 -3.17
N PHE A 55 9.83 -5.75 -2.45
CA PHE A 55 11.13 -5.43 -1.87
C PHE A 55 12.23 -5.78 -2.88
N VAL A 56 12.91 -4.76 -3.41
CA VAL A 56 14.04 -4.93 -4.32
C VAL A 56 15.33 -4.97 -3.49
N PRO A 57 16.27 -5.88 -3.78
CA PRO A 57 17.48 -6.04 -2.96
C PRO A 57 18.34 -4.78 -2.78
N ASP A 58 18.23 -3.79 -3.68
CA ASP A 58 18.93 -2.50 -3.60
C ASP A 58 18.34 -1.55 -2.52
N GLY A 59 17.37 -2.00 -1.73
CA GLY A 59 16.66 -1.19 -0.74
C GLY A 59 15.50 -0.40 -1.31
N THR A 60 15.11 -0.59 -2.57
CA THR A 60 13.92 0.03 -3.16
C THR A 60 12.65 -0.74 -2.81
N LEU A 61 11.59 -0.01 -2.45
CA LEU A 61 10.26 -0.54 -2.20
C LEU A 61 9.27 0.04 -3.23
N ALA A 62 8.44 -0.82 -3.79
CA ALA A 62 7.22 -0.41 -4.48
C ALA A 62 6.02 -1.08 -3.83
N GLU A 63 5.01 -0.31 -3.47
CA GLU A 63 3.76 -0.81 -2.91
C GLU A 63 2.59 -0.42 -3.82
N THR A 64 1.71 -1.38 -4.07
CA THR A 64 0.41 -1.15 -4.70
C THR A 64 -0.70 -1.67 -3.82
N VAL A 65 -1.77 -0.91 -3.65
CA VAL A 65 -2.92 -1.33 -2.84
C VAL A 65 -4.20 -1.17 -3.64
N VAL A 66 -4.99 -2.24 -3.70
CA VAL A 66 -6.37 -2.22 -4.19
C VAL A 66 -7.30 -2.09 -3.00
N TYR A 67 -8.22 -1.13 -3.09
CA TYR A 67 -9.25 -0.86 -2.10
C TYR A 67 -10.60 -1.03 -2.78
N GLU A 68 -11.49 -1.75 -2.11
CA GLU A 68 -12.87 -1.90 -2.53
C GLU A 68 -13.78 -1.43 -1.39
N GLU A 69 -14.61 -0.44 -1.70
CA GLU A 69 -15.56 0.17 -0.76
C GLU A 69 -16.97 -0.02 -1.27
N GLU A 70 -17.83 -0.64 -0.46
CA GLU A 70 -19.26 -0.76 -0.70
C GLU A 70 -19.96 0.52 -0.23
N VAL A 71 -20.61 1.21 -1.17
CA VAL A 71 -21.35 2.46 -0.93
C VAL A 71 -22.77 2.30 -1.45
N ARG A 72 -23.76 2.77 -0.69
CA ARG A 72 -25.14 2.86 -1.16
C ARG A 72 -25.31 4.08 -2.07
N ASP A 73 -25.85 3.86 -3.26
CA ASP A 73 -26.19 4.96 -4.15
C ASP A 73 -27.50 5.67 -3.76
N ASN A 74 -27.87 6.71 -4.51
CA ASN A 74 -29.09 7.48 -4.25
C ASN A 74 -30.39 6.69 -4.48
N ASN A 75 -30.33 5.49 -5.04
CA ASN A 75 -31.45 4.57 -5.22
C ASN A 75 -31.40 3.41 -4.22
N ASP A 76 -30.53 3.49 -3.21
CA ASP A 76 -30.30 2.45 -2.19
C ASP A 76 -29.72 1.14 -2.74
N GLU A 77 -29.15 1.16 -3.95
CA GLU A 77 -28.38 0.05 -4.50
C GLU A 77 -26.96 0.06 -3.89
N ILE A 78 -26.45 -1.11 -3.51
CA ILE A 78 -25.05 -1.23 -3.10
C ILE A 78 -24.19 -1.11 -4.36
N VAL A 79 -23.13 -0.34 -4.30
CA VAL A 79 -22.22 -0.11 -5.41
C VAL A 79 -20.80 -0.26 -4.87
N VAL A 80 -19.96 -1.05 -5.52
CA VAL A 80 -18.57 -1.22 -5.12
C VAL A 80 -17.70 -0.26 -5.93
N PHE A 81 -16.95 0.58 -5.23
CA PHE A 81 -15.91 1.39 -5.83
C PHE A 81 -14.55 0.74 -5.65
N SER A 82 -13.86 0.49 -6.76
CA SER A 82 -12.50 -0.04 -6.75
C SER A 82 -11.49 1.07 -7.05
N PHE A 83 -10.50 1.21 -6.19
CA PHE A 83 -9.40 2.14 -6.36
C PHE A 83 -8.05 1.41 -6.32
N LEU A 84 -7.07 1.93 -7.05
CA LEU A 84 -5.68 1.49 -6.98
C LEU A 84 -4.83 2.65 -6.48
N SER A 85 -3.95 2.39 -5.51
CA SER A 85 -2.80 3.24 -5.29
C SER A 85 -1.50 2.57 -5.68
N SER A 86 -0.52 3.42 -5.96
CA SER A 86 0.88 3.04 -6.04
C SER A 86 1.73 4.09 -5.32
N ILE A 87 2.73 3.62 -4.59
CA ILE A 87 3.69 4.46 -3.90
C ILE A 87 5.06 3.80 -3.89
N GLU A 88 6.10 4.61 -4.02
CA GLU A 88 7.49 4.17 -3.90
C GLU A 88 8.05 4.51 -2.53
N GLY A 89 9.09 3.79 -2.14
CA GLY A 89 9.79 4.00 -0.90
C GLY A 89 11.16 3.36 -0.87
N LYS A 90 11.73 3.33 0.33
CA LYS A 90 12.97 2.62 0.64
C LYS A 90 12.74 1.70 1.83
N TRP A 91 13.52 0.64 1.88
CA TRP A 91 13.54 -0.29 2.99
C TRP A 91 14.96 -0.65 3.40
N ALA A 92 15.13 -1.02 4.67
CA ALA A 92 16.38 -1.48 5.24
C ALA A 92 16.11 -2.50 6.36
N ILE A 93 17.11 -3.33 6.66
CA ILE A 93 17.04 -4.30 7.75
C ILE A 93 17.80 -3.75 8.97
N ASN A 94 17.22 -3.89 10.14
CA ASN A 94 17.90 -3.68 11.42
C ASN A 94 17.61 -4.86 12.36
N GLY A 95 18.56 -5.76 12.54
CA GLY A 95 18.31 -7.03 13.21
C GLY A 95 17.28 -7.87 12.44
N ASN A 96 16.15 -8.20 13.08
CA ASN A 96 15.02 -8.89 12.46
C ASN A 96 13.91 -7.93 12.01
N ASP A 97 14.12 -6.62 12.07
CA ASP A 97 13.12 -5.63 11.68
C ASP A 97 13.33 -5.16 10.24
N ILE A 98 12.23 -4.84 9.56
CA ILE A 98 12.25 -4.12 8.28
C ILE A 98 11.77 -2.69 8.52
N LEU A 99 12.67 -1.73 8.33
CA LEU A 99 12.36 -0.30 8.35
C LEU A 99 11.85 0.13 6.99
N ILE A 100 10.74 0.86 6.94
CA ILE A 100 10.13 1.34 5.68
C ILE A 100 10.00 2.86 5.70
N VAL A 101 10.43 3.50 4.61
CA VAL A 101 10.29 4.95 4.40
C VAL A 101 9.58 5.19 3.07
N TYR A 102 8.37 5.76 3.12
CA TYR A 102 7.59 6.04 1.91
C TYR A 102 7.91 7.42 1.33
N ASN A 103 8.08 7.48 0.01
CA ASN A 103 8.17 8.74 -0.70
C ASN A 103 6.76 9.22 -1.09
N CYS A 104 6.10 9.96 -0.20
CA CYS A 104 4.74 10.46 -0.41
C CYS A 104 4.57 11.36 -1.66
N LYS A 105 5.66 11.83 -2.28
CA LYS A 105 5.59 12.58 -3.56
C LYS A 105 5.27 11.67 -4.75
N THR A 106 5.48 10.36 -4.62
CA THR A 106 5.24 9.36 -5.66
C THR A 106 3.85 8.74 -5.59
N LEU A 107 3.07 9.05 -4.54
CA LEU A 107 1.73 8.51 -4.36
C LEU A 107 0.84 8.86 -5.55
N LYS A 108 0.37 7.82 -6.24
CA LYS A 108 -0.67 7.90 -7.26
C LYS A 108 -1.88 7.14 -6.76
N VAL A 109 -3.06 7.66 -7.07
CA VAL A 109 -4.34 7.02 -6.77
C VAL A 109 -5.23 7.19 -8.00
N GLU A 110 -5.77 6.09 -8.48
CA GLU A 110 -6.66 5.99 -9.61
C GLU A 110 -7.93 5.21 -9.26
N HIS A 111 -9.01 5.55 -9.95
CA HIS A 111 -10.27 4.81 -9.90
C HIS A 111 -10.20 3.69 -10.94
N LEU A 112 -10.30 2.45 -10.51
CA LEU A 112 -10.28 1.28 -11.39
C LEU A 112 -11.66 1.03 -12.02
N GLY A 113 -12.73 1.33 -11.29
CA GLY A 113 -14.08 1.20 -11.78
C GLY A 113 -15.11 1.04 -10.68
N THR A 114 -16.35 0.95 -11.14
CA THR A 114 -17.54 0.81 -10.30
C THR A 114 -18.28 -0.47 -10.71
N SER A 115 -18.67 -1.31 -9.75
CA SER A 115 -19.52 -2.49 -9.98
C SER A 115 -20.78 -2.46 -9.13
N PHE A 116 -21.78 -3.21 -9.56
CA PHE A 116 -23.10 -3.32 -8.93
C PHE A 116 -23.34 -4.80 -8.60
N PRO A 117 -24.01 -5.15 -7.49
CA PRO A 117 -24.39 -6.51 -7.16
C PRO A 117 -25.39 -7.06 -8.18
N GLU A 118 -25.35 -8.38 -8.40
CA GLU A 118 -26.32 -9.20 -9.16
C GLU A 118 -27.04 -8.50 -10.33
N HIS A 119 -26.30 -8.14 -11.38
CA HIS A 119 -26.88 -7.84 -12.69
C HIS A 119 -26.23 -8.67 -13.79
N ASP A 120 -26.99 -8.97 -14.84
CA ASP A 120 -26.50 -9.59 -16.07
C ASP A 120 -25.37 -8.74 -16.68
N ASP A 121 -24.29 -9.37 -17.14
CA ASP A 121 -23.09 -8.74 -17.71
C ASP A 121 -23.44 -7.72 -18.81
N ALA A 122 -24.48 -8.02 -19.61
CA ALA A 122 -24.96 -7.14 -20.67
C ALA A 122 -25.53 -5.81 -20.15
N VAL A 123 -26.12 -5.83 -18.95
CA VAL A 123 -26.75 -4.66 -18.31
C VAL A 123 -25.73 -3.89 -17.46
N GLN A 124 -24.79 -4.59 -16.80
CA GLN A 124 -23.75 -3.98 -15.96
C GLN A 124 -22.96 -2.89 -16.67
N GLY A 125 -22.51 -3.14 -17.90
CA GLY A 125 -21.71 -2.17 -18.65
C GLY A 125 -22.47 -0.87 -18.98
N SER A 126 -23.80 -0.94 -19.10
CA SER A 126 -24.64 0.22 -19.35
C SER A 126 -24.97 0.97 -18.05
N LEU A 127 -25.29 0.23 -16.97
CA LEU A 127 -25.50 0.80 -15.64
C LEU A 127 -24.26 1.54 -15.14
N ARG A 128 -23.08 0.91 -15.23
CA ARG A 128 -21.79 1.53 -14.87
C ARG A 128 -21.57 2.84 -15.60
N ARG A 129 -21.69 2.85 -16.94
CA ARG A 129 -21.47 4.07 -17.74
C ARG A 129 -22.47 5.17 -17.38
N ALA A 130 -23.74 4.83 -17.19
CA ALA A 130 -24.77 5.80 -16.81
C ALA A 130 -24.52 6.37 -15.41
N PHE A 131 -24.10 5.53 -14.46
CA PHE A 131 -23.74 5.93 -13.11
C PHE A 131 -22.50 6.83 -13.10
N GLU A 132 -21.38 6.41 -13.70
CA GLU A 132 -20.14 7.18 -13.74
C GLU A 132 -20.34 8.54 -14.41
N LYS A 133 -21.17 8.59 -15.48
CA LYS A 133 -21.52 9.84 -16.14
C LYS A 133 -22.30 10.78 -15.21
N ARG A 134 -23.28 10.26 -14.47
CA ARG A 134 -24.09 11.03 -13.52
C ARG A 134 -23.26 11.51 -12.31
N ASN A 135 -22.37 10.66 -11.81
CA ASN A 135 -21.63 10.87 -10.57
C ASN A 135 -20.16 11.30 -10.76
N LYS A 136 -19.77 11.71 -11.97
CA LYS A 136 -18.38 12.07 -12.32
C LYS A 136 -17.72 13.05 -11.33
N VAL A 137 -18.47 14.06 -10.87
CA VAL A 137 -17.96 15.05 -9.91
C VAL A 137 -17.76 14.43 -8.53
N GLN A 138 -18.70 13.61 -8.07
CA GLN A 138 -18.59 12.91 -6.79
C GLN A 138 -17.40 11.94 -6.81
N ILE A 139 -17.26 11.12 -7.86
CA ILE A 139 -16.12 10.20 -8.02
C ILE A 139 -14.79 10.96 -7.95
N LYS A 140 -14.70 12.13 -8.61
CA LYS A 140 -13.49 12.97 -8.53
C LYS A 140 -13.23 13.48 -7.11
N ASN A 141 -14.27 13.88 -6.37
CA ASN A 141 -14.15 14.32 -4.98
C ASN A 141 -13.72 13.16 -4.07
N TYR A 142 -14.34 11.98 -4.20
CA TYR A 142 -13.93 10.75 -3.51
C TYR A 142 -12.47 10.42 -3.76
N LEU A 143 -12.04 10.44 -5.03
CA LEU A 143 -10.64 10.22 -5.40
C LEU A 143 -9.69 11.22 -4.72
N SER A 144 -10.10 12.48 -4.59
CA SER A 144 -9.32 13.50 -3.87
C SER A 144 -9.26 13.22 -2.37
N THR A 145 -10.38 12.82 -1.76
CA THR A 145 -10.46 12.46 -0.34
C THR A 145 -9.58 11.26 -0.04
N ILE A 146 -9.71 10.17 -0.78
CA ILE A 146 -8.91 8.95 -0.63
C ILE A 146 -7.42 9.29 -0.78
N ARG A 147 -7.05 10.10 -1.78
CA ARG A 147 -5.65 10.53 -1.94
C ARG A 147 -5.12 11.26 -0.71
N ASN A 148 -5.91 12.13 -0.08
CA ASN A 148 -5.51 12.85 1.13
C ASN A 148 -5.38 11.92 2.34
N VAL A 149 -6.34 11.01 2.52
CA VAL A 149 -6.31 10.00 3.59
C VAL A 149 -5.06 9.12 3.46
N LEU A 150 -4.81 8.57 2.27
CA LEU A 150 -3.64 7.72 2.01
C LEU A 150 -2.33 8.48 2.18
N LYS A 151 -2.27 9.75 1.74
CA LYS A 151 -1.09 10.59 1.96
C LYS A 151 -0.82 10.80 3.46
N GLY A 152 -1.88 10.99 4.26
CA GLY A 152 -1.80 11.04 5.72
C GLY A 152 -1.27 9.73 6.30
N TYR A 153 -1.87 8.60 5.91
CA TYR A 153 -1.47 7.26 6.34
C TYR A 153 0.01 6.96 6.04
N TYR A 154 0.47 7.16 4.80
CA TYR A 154 1.86 6.90 4.43
C TYR A 154 2.85 7.84 5.11
N LYS A 155 2.46 9.10 5.35
CA LYS A 155 3.29 10.04 6.10
C LYS A 155 3.43 9.63 7.57
N HIS A 156 2.33 9.21 8.19
CA HIS A 156 2.32 8.74 9.57
C HIS A 156 3.14 7.45 9.74
N ASN A 157 3.04 6.54 8.77
CA ASN A 157 3.73 5.24 8.79
C ASN A 157 5.12 5.27 8.16
N SER A 158 5.61 6.42 7.69
CA SER A 158 6.98 6.54 7.20
C SER A 158 7.93 6.52 8.39
N GLY A 159 8.87 5.57 8.39
CA GLY A 159 9.70 5.26 9.55
C GLY A 159 9.11 4.20 10.46
N SER A 160 7.92 3.67 10.15
CA SER A 160 7.40 2.48 10.82
C SER A 160 8.24 1.26 10.45
N ALA A 161 8.31 0.32 11.39
CA ALA A 161 8.99 -0.95 11.23
C ALA A 161 7.97 -2.10 11.17
N LEU A 162 8.18 -3.05 10.26
CA LEU A 162 7.70 -4.41 10.48
C LEU A 162 8.69 -5.04 11.46
N ARG A 163 8.22 -5.39 12.65
CA ARG A 163 9.07 -5.91 13.72
C ARG A 163 9.03 -7.42 13.78
N ASP A 164 10.11 -8.00 14.27
CA ASP A 164 10.22 -9.45 14.53
C ASP A 164 9.84 -10.25 13.28
N VAL A 165 10.45 -9.91 12.15
CA VAL A 165 10.11 -10.52 10.86
C VAL A 165 10.60 -11.96 10.82
N GLU A 166 9.67 -12.87 10.55
CA GLU A 166 9.91 -14.28 10.35
C GLU A 166 9.47 -14.69 8.95
N ILE A 167 10.28 -15.53 8.28
CA ILE A 167 9.99 -16.02 6.94
C ILE A 167 10.01 -17.55 6.96
N HIS A 168 8.86 -18.14 6.67
CA HIS A 168 8.67 -19.59 6.59
C HIS A 168 8.14 -19.94 5.20
N GLY A 169 9.05 -20.38 4.32
CA GLY A 169 8.72 -20.67 2.92
C GLY A 169 8.18 -19.44 2.19
N ASN A 170 6.90 -19.49 1.83
CA ASN A 170 6.21 -18.42 1.09
C ASN A 170 5.41 -17.49 2.01
N THR A 171 5.58 -17.59 3.32
CA THR A 171 4.87 -16.72 4.28
C THR A 171 5.87 -15.86 5.03
N MET A 172 5.57 -14.57 5.11
CA MET A 172 6.25 -13.63 6.01
C MET A 172 5.27 -13.20 7.09
N THR A 173 5.68 -13.30 8.34
CA THR A 173 4.94 -12.78 9.49
C THR A 173 5.76 -11.69 10.17
N ALA A 174 5.07 -10.66 10.66
CA ALA A 174 5.69 -9.56 11.37
C ALA A 174 4.70 -8.89 12.32
N THR A 175 5.19 -8.10 13.26
CA THR A 175 4.37 -7.23 14.10
C THR A 175 4.35 -5.82 13.51
N MET A 176 3.16 -5.24 13.35
CA MET A 176 2.96 -3.85 12.93
C MET A 176 2.04 -3.15 13.94
N GLY A 177 2.62 -2.28 14.78
CA GLY A 177 1.90 -1.71 15.92
C GLY A 177 1.56 -2.80 16.95
N LYS A 178 0.26 -3.05 17.17
CA LYS A 178 -0.23 -4.12 18.07
C LYS A 178 -0.72 -5.38 17.33
N GLU A 179 -0.64 -5.38 16.01
CA GLU A 179 -1.19 -6.43 15.18
C GLU A 179 -0.09 -7.33 14.63
N ILE A 180 -0.38 -8.62 14.54
CA ILE A 180 0.40 -9.56 13.74
C ILE A 180 -0.13 -9.45 12.31
N VAL A 181 0.78 -9.19 11.38
CA VAL A 181 0.49 -9.13 9.96
C VAL A 181 1.19 -10.29 9.25
N ALA A 182 0.48 -10.88 8.29
CA ALA A 182 1.01 -11.93 7.44
C ALA A 182 0.97 -11.49 5.98
N PHE A 183 2.00 -11.88 5.24
CA PHE A 183 2.11 -11.71 3.79
C PHE A 183 2.41 -13.05 3.15
N SER A 184 1.79 -13.30 1.99
CA SER A 184 2.12 -14.43 1.13
C SER A 184 2.97 -13.98 -0.04
N ARG A 185 3.99 -14.76 -0.37
CA ARG A 185 4.80 -14.55 -1.56
C ARG A 185 3.99 -14.98 -2.78
N GLU A 186 3.93 -14.12 -3.80
CA GLU A 186 3.40 -14.56 -5.09
C GLU A 186 4.41 -15.50 -5.76
N LEU A 187 3.99 -16.74 -5.97
CA LEU A 187 4.71 -17.69 -6.82
C LEU A 187 4.45 -17.30 -8.27
N GLN A 188 5.53 -17.03 -9.01
CA GLN A 188 5.48 -16.79 -10.46
C GLN A 188 5.36 -18.10 -11.22
#